data_AF-B1FYK4-F1
#
_entry.id   AF-B1FYK4-F1
#
_cell.length_a   1.000
_cell.length_b   1.000
_cell.length_c   1.000
_cell.angle_alpha   90.00
_cell.angle_beta   90.00
_cell.angle_gamma   90.00
#
_symmetry.space_group_name_H-M   'P 1'
#
loop_
_entity.id
_entity.type
_entity.pdbx_description
1 polymer ?
#
loop_
_entity_poly.entity_id
_entity_poly.type
_entity_poly.pdbx_seq_one_letter_code
_entity_poly.pdbx_strand_id
1 'polypeptide(L)' 'MLRQSGPFQFRERNMGKYFLDDHELPEPDAANRWFAYAESHGIDIARAISIWEDAATESGAESRKLVSTAGITIDAP' A
#
# COMPACT_ATOMS: atom_id res chain seq x y z
N MET A 1 -14.44 -27.83 -10.48
CA MET A 1 -13.89 -27.57 -9.13
C MET A 1 -13.75 -26.06 -9.00
N LEU A 2 -14.57 -25.42 -8.17
CA LEU A 2 -14.54 -23.97 -7.94
C LEU A 2 -13.35 -23.62 -7.04
N ARG A 3 -12.63 -22.53 -7.33
CA ARG A 3 -12.31 -21.48 -6.33
C ARG A 3 -11.54 -20.29 -6.93
N GLN A 4 -12.20 -19.14 -6.80
CA GLN A 4 -11.68 -17.80 -6.48
C GLN A 4 -10.94 -17.04 -7.60
N SER A 5 -11.74 -16.34 -8.40
CA SER A 5 -11.38 -15.07 -9.02
C SER A 5 -11.19 -14.01 -7.93
N GLY A 6 -9.99 -13.43 -7.83
CA GLY A 6 -9.73 -12.22 -7.06
C GLY A 6 -8.98 -11.21 -7.94
N PRO A 7 -9.24 -9.89 -7.83
CA PRO A 7 -8.63 -8.87 -8.69
C PRO A 7 -7.11 -8.67 -8.48
N PHE A 8 -6.50 -9.43 -7.57
CA PHE A 8 -5.13 -9.22 -7.10
C PHE A 8 -4.05 -9.94 -7.93
N GLN A 9 -4.41 -10.84 -8.86
CA GLN A 9 -3.43 -11.67 -9.58
C GLN A 9 -2.81 -11.03 -10.83
N PHE A 10 -3.15 -9.77 -11.19
CA PHE A 10 -2.48 -9.05 -12.29
C PHE A 10 -1.35 -8.11 -11.83
N ARG A 11 -1.11 -8.00 -10.51
CA ARG A 11 -0.09 -7.10 -9.91
C ARG A 11 1.34 -7.67 -9.85
N GLU A 12 1.57 -8.92 -10.23
CA GLU A 12 2.84 -9.64 -10.01
C GLU A 12 4.08 -9.15 -10.81
N ARG A 13 4.00 -8.10 -11.65
CA ARG A 13 5.18 -7.60 -12.40
C ARG A 13 5.54 -6.13 -12.17
N ASN A 14 4.79 -5.42 -11.33
CA ASN A 14 4.98 -3.98 -11.05
C ASN A 14 4.95 -3.64 -9.56
N MET A 15 5.05 -4.64 -8.67
CA MET A 15 5.05 -4.40 -7.24
C MET A 15 6.35 -3.73 -6.84
N GLY A 16 6.26 -2.43 -6.54
CA GLY A 16 7.30 -1.75 -5.79
C GLY A 16 7.64 -2.50 -4.51
N LYS A 17 8.81 -2.24 -3.92
CA LYS A 17 9.18 -2.86 -2.66
C LYS A 17 8.55 -2.11 -1.51
N TYR A 18 8.03 -2.83 -0.53
CA TYR A 18 7.43 -2.25 0.65
C TYR A 18 8.32 -2.52 1.85
N PHE A 19 8.53 -1.50 2.67
CA PHE A 19 9.34 -1.60 3.88
C PHE A 19 8.57 -1.01 5.06
N LEU A 20 8.71 -1.63 6.23
CA LEU A 20 8.20 -1.14 7.51
C LEU A 20 9.39 -1.05 8.44
N ASP A 21 9.72 0.15 8.93
CA ASP A 21 10.91 0.38 9.76
C ASP A 21 12.17 -0.29 9.18
N ASP A 22 12.42 -0.06 7.87
CA ASP A 22 13.53 -0.63 7.09
C ASP A 22 13.50 -2.16 6.86
N HIS A 23 12.45 -2.87 7.27
CA HIS A 23 12.26 -4.29 6.99
C HIS A 23 11.35 -4.51 5.78
N GLU A 24 11.84 -5.22 4.75
CA GLU A 24 11.04 -5.57 3.58
C GLU A 24 9.87 -6.49 3.97
N LEU A 25 8.65 -6.15 3.58
CA LEU A 25 7.45 -6.93 3.87
C LEU A 25 6.57 -7.02 2.62
N PRO A 26 5.71 -8.04 2.51
CA PRO A 26 4.82 -8.16 1.36
C PRO A 26 3.77 -7.04 1.36
N GLU A 27 3.34 -6.62 0.16
CA GLU A 27 2.28 -5.61 -0.03
C GLU A 27 1.10 -5.74 0.95
N PRO A 28 0.45 -6.92 1.12
CA PRO A 28 -0.70 -7.05 2.00
C PRO A 28 -0.42 -6.66 3.45
N ASP A 29 0.78 -6.94 3.96
CA ASP A 29 1.13 -6.60 5.34
C ASP A 29 1.37 -5.09 5.49
N ALA A 30 2.02 -4.46 4.50
CA ALA A 30 2.19 -3.01 4.46
C ALA A 30 0.84 -2.29 4.30
N ALA A 31 -0.04 -2.79 3.44
CA ALA A 31 -1.38 -2.27 3.24
C ALA A 31 -2.21 -2.36 4.53
N ASN A 32 -2.19 -3.51 5.23
CA ASN A 32 -2.85 -3.67 6.52
C ASN A 32 -2.38 -2.63 7.54
N ARG A 33 -1.07 -2.38 7.61
CA ARG A 33 -0.50 -1.37 8.50
C ARG A 33 -0.96 0.05 8.16
N TRP A 34 -1.04 0.37 6.86
CA TRP A 34 -1.55 1.65 6.37
C TRP A 34 -3.02 1.85 6.70
N PHE A 35 -3.88 0.85 6.43
CA PHE A 35 -5.31 0.96 6.70
C PHE A 35 -5.61 1.05 8.20
N ALA A 36 -4.88 0.33 9.05
CA ALA A 36 -4.98 0.45 10.51
C ALA A 36 -4.55 1.86 11.00
N TYR A 37 -3.51 2.43 10.40
CA TYR A 37 -3.09 3.80 10.69
C TYR A 37 -4.16 4.81 10.25
N ALA A 38 -4.70 4.65 9.04
CA ALA A 38 -5.74 5.50 8.47
C ALA A 38 -7.00 5.53 9.35
N GLU A 39 -7.49 4.36 9.76
CA GLU A 39 -8.64 4.25 10.68
C GLU A 39 -8.37 4.97 12.01
N SER A 40 -7.19 4.75 12.61
CA SER A 40 -6.81 5.38 13.88
C SER A 40 -6.65 6.91 13.79
N HIS A 41 -6.37 7.45 12.60
CA HIS A 41 -6.19 8.88 12.35
C HIS A 41 -7.43 9.54 11.70
N GLY A 42 -8.54 8.82 11.57
CA GLY A 42 -9.78 9.35 10.98
C GLY A 42 -9.68 9.62 9.48
N ILE A 43 -8.75 8.96 8.78
CA ILE A 43 -8.69 8.97 7.32
C ILE A 43 -9.75 8.00 6.81
N ASP A 44 -10.67 8.51 5.99
CA ASP A 44 -11.70 7.71 5.34
C ASP A 44 -11.09 6.55 4.53
N ILE A 45 -11.71 5.37 4.59
CA ILE A 45 -11.21 4.16 3.93
C ILE A 45 -11.08 4.35 2.41
N ALA A 46 -12.02 5.03 1.74
CA ALA A 46 -11.91 5.27 0.31
C ALA A 46 -10.73 6.19 -0.02
N ARG A 47 -10.51 7.23 0.81
CA ARG A 47 -9.32 8.10 0.69
C ARG A 47 -8.03 7.33 0.94
N ALA A 48 -8.00 6.45 1.94
CA ALA A 48 -6.83 5.64 2.26
C ALA A 48 -6.48 4.69 1.10
N ILE A 49 -7.46 4.09 0.44
CA ILE A 49 -7.26 3.26 -0.75
C ILE A 49 -6.67 4.10 -1.89
N SER A 50 -7.24 5.28 -2.18
CA SER A 50 -6.72 6.14 -3.24
C SER A 50 -5.27 6.57 -3.00
N ILE A 51 -4.91 6.91 -1.76
CA ILE A 51 -3.52 7.23 -1.39
C ILE A 51 -2.62 6.00 -1.57
N TRP A 52 -3.06 4.82 -1.12
CA TRP A 52 -2.28 3.59 -1.25
C TRP A 52 -2.00 3.22 -2.70
N GLU A 53 -3.03 3.28 -3.55
CA GLU A 53 -2.92 2.98 -4.98
C GLU A 53 -2.04 4.00 -5.70
N ASP A 54 -2.19 5.30 -5.41
CA ASP A 54 -1.35 6.35 -5.98
C ASP A 54 0.12 6.17 -5.55
N ALA A 55 0.38 5.89 -4.27
CA ALA A 55 1.73 5.70 -3.73
C ALA A 55 2.50 4.55 -4.41
N ALA A 56 1.80 3.54 -4.93
CA ALA A 56 2.36 2.42 -5.69
C ALA A 56 2.69 2.76 -7.15
N THR A 57 2.43 3.98 -7.62
CA THR A 57 2.77 4.46 -8.97
C THR A 57 4.03 5.32 -8.95
N GLU A 58 4.74 5.44 -10.08
CA GLU A 58 5.93 6.30 -10.19
C GLU A 58 5.64 7.75 -9.72
N SER A 59 4.52 8.32 -10.18
CA SER A 59 4.08 9.70 -9.88
C SER A 59 3.60 9.92 -8.44
N GLY A 60 3.33 8.87 -7.67
CA GLY A 60 2.71 8.94 -6.34
C GLY A 60 3.60 9.43 -5.20
N ALA A 61 4.58 10.29 -5.47
CA ALA A 61 5.58 10.73 -4.49
C ALA A 61 4.95 11.39 -3.26
N GLU A 62 3.86 12.14 -3.42
CA GLU A 62 3.16 12.77 -2.31
C GLU A 62 2.39 11.76 -1.47
N SER A 63 1.72 10.81 -2.11
CA SER A 63 1.04 9.71 -1.42
C SER A 63 2.02 8.82 -0.66
N ARG A 64 3.22 8.57 -1.23
CA ARG A 64 4.30 7.87 -0.51
C ARG A 64 4.69 8.59 0.78
N LYS A 65 4.84 9.92 0.77
CA LYS A 65 5.14 10.68 1.99
C LYS A 65 4.06 10.52 3.05
N LEU A 66 2.78 10.50 2.65
CA LEU A 66 1.66 10.27 3.57
C LEU A 66 1.74 8.86 4.19
N VAL A 67 1.99 7.85 3.36
CA VAL A 67 2.15 6.46 3.81
C VAL A 67 3.38 6.31 4.73
N SER A 68 4.45 7.06 4.49
CA SER A 68 5.64 7.09 5.37
C SER A 68 5.36 7.63 6.77
N THR A 69 4.30 8.41 6.98
CA THR A 69 3.88 8.78 8.35
C THR A 69 3.41 7.58 9.17
N ALA A 70 2.99 6.50 8.51
CA ALA A 70 2.66 5.23 9.15
C ALA A 70 3.89 4.32 9.37
N GLY A 71 5.10 4.78 9.05
CA GLY A 71 6.34 4.00 9.11
C GLY A 71 6.60 3.15 7.86
N ILE A 72 5.80 3.32 6.81
CA ILE A 72 5.88 2.50 5.59
C ILE A 72 6.61 3.25 4.48
N THR A 73 7.64 2.62 3.92
CA THR A 73 8.33 3.10 2.72
C THR A 73 7.91 2.26 1.53
N ILE A 74 7.58 2.91 0.42
CA ILE A 74 7.22 2.26 -0.85
C ILE A 74 8.27 2.68 -1.88
N ASP A 75 8.99 1.71 -2.41
CA ASP A 75 9.93 1.86 -3.52
C ASP A 75 9.19 1.50 -4.81
N ALA A 76 8.47 2.47 -5.36
CA ALA A 76 7.74 2.31 -6.62
C ALA A 76 8.72 2.19 -7.80
N PRO A 77 8.35 1.47 -8.89
CA PRO A 77 9.21 1.25 -10.06
C PRO A 77 9.56 2.55 -10.80
#